data_AF-A0A352SFD7-F1
#
_entry.id   AF-A0A352SFD7-F1
#
_cell.length_a   1.000
_cell.length_b   1.000
_cell.length_c   1.000
_cell.angle_alpha   90.00
_cell.angle_beta   90.00
_cell.angle_gamma   90.00
#
_symmetry.space_group_name_H-M   'P 1'
#
loop_
_entity.id
_entity.type
_entity.pdbx_description
1 polymer ?
#
loop_
_entity_poly.entity_id
_entity_poly.type
_entity_poly.pdbx_seq_one_letter_code
_entity_poly.pdbx_strand_id
1 'polypeptide(L)' 'KMLIIRISNTYDGKEKFNSVMGIKTSKKDKELHGYGIKSIRHMVESVDGDFEIHTKEKWFVADVVIPLV' A
#
# COMPACT_ATOMS: atom_id res chain seq x y z
N LYS A 1 16.81 2.64 15.76
CA LYS A 1 17.01 1.57 14.74
C LYS A 1 15.84 1.65 13.75
N MET A 2 15.82 0.95 12.61
CA MET A 2 14.67 0.96 11.68
C MET A 2 14.16 -0.47 11.47
N LEU A 3 12.84 -0.64 11.44
CA LEU A 3 12.17 -1.86 10.96
C LEU A 3 11.67 -1.60 9.54
N ILE A 4 12.05 -2.47 8.61
CA ILE A 4 11.62 -2.41 7.22
C ILE A 4 10.82 -3.69 6.93
N ILE A 5 9.59 -3.52 6.47
CA ILE A 5 8.71 -4.62 6.08
C ILE A 5 8.36 -4.43 4.60
N ARG A 6 8.70 -5.43 3.78
CA ARG A 6 8.30 -5.48 2.37
C ARG A 6 7.32 -6.62 2.16
N ILE A 7 6.17 -6.29 1.61
CA ILE A 7 5.13 -7.26 1.25
C ILE A 7 4.95 -7.20 -0.26
N SER A 8 5.10 -8.33 -0.93
CA SER A 8 4.89 -8.45 -2.37
C SER A 8 3.86 -9.50 -2.69
N ASN A 9 2.93 -9.18 -3.59
CA ASN A 9 1.95 -10.14 -4.09
C ASN A 9 1.71 -9.93 -5.59
N THR A 10 1.33 -10.99 -6.31
CA THR A 10 0.98 -10.87 -7.71
C THR A 10 -0.49 -10.43 -7.90
N TYR A 11 -0.77 -9.67 -8.95
CA TYR A 11 -2.11 -9.30 -9.41
C TYR A 11 -2.21 -9.43 -10.94
N ASP A 12 -3.43 -9.47 -11.48
CA ASP A 12 -3.66 -9.75 -12.90
C ASP A 12 -3.33 -8.57 -13.85
N GLY A 13 -2.75 -7.49 -13.32
CA GLY A 13 -2.31 -6.33 -14.10
C GLY A 13 -3.45 -5.43 -14.58
N LYS A 14 -4.71 -5.76 -14.30
CA LYS A 14 -5.87 -5.00 -14.80
C LYS A 14 -6.18 -3.76 -13.96
N GLU A 15 -5.60 -3.66 -12.77
CA GLU A 15 -5.83 -2.54 -11.84
C GLU A 15 -4.84 -1.41 -12.05
N LYS A 16 -5.35 -0.18 -12.18
CA LYS A 16 -4.52 1.03 -12.28
C LYS A 16 -4.31 1.60 -10.87
N PHE A 17 -3.06 1.52 -10.39
CA PHE A 17 -2.63 2.13 -9.15
C PHE A 17 -2.33 3.62 -9.40
N ASN A 18 -3.09 4.52 -8.78
CA ASN A 18 -2.76 5.94 -8.74
C ASN A 18 -2.27 6.26 -7.33
N SER A 19 -0.98 6.61 -7.23
CA SER A 19 -0.28 6.93 -5.99
C SER A 19 -0.83 8.17 -5.26
N VAL A 20 -1.62 9.02 -5.95
CA VAL A 20 -2.09 10.31 -5.42
C VAL A 20 -3.56 10.25 -4.96
N MET A 21 -4.39 9.34 -5.50
CA MET A 21 -5.84 9.33 -5.22
C MET A 21 -6.39 7.99 -4.70
N GLY A 22 -5.53 7.03 -4.40
CA GLY A 22 -5.95 5.70 -4.02
C GLY A 22 -6.17 4.78 -5.21
N ILE A 23 -6.15 3.49 -4.90
CA ILE A 23 -6.08 2.41 -5.87
C ILE A 23 -7.43 2.26 -6.57
N LYS A 24 -7.46 2.39 -7.89
CA LYS A 24 -8.65 2.02 -8.68
C LYS A 24 -8.58 0.52 -8.97
N THR A 25 -9.16 -0.26 -8.05
CA THR A 25 -9.28 -1.72 -8.19
C THR A 25 -10.41 -2.08 -9.17
N SER A 26 -10.34 -3.30 -9.71
CA SER A 26 -11.31 -3.91 -10.64
C SER A 26 -12.32 -4.82 -9.93
N LYS A 27 -12.16 -5.04 -8.61
CA LYS A 27 -13.09 -5.84 -7.80
C LYS A 27 -14.44 -5.14 -7.67
N LYS A 28 -15.51 -5.94 -7.68
CA LYS A 28 -16.93 -5.54 -7.78
C LYS A 28 -17.40 -4.51 -6.75
N ASP A 29 -16.71 -4.38 -5.60
CA ASP A 29 -17.05 -3.46 -4.52
C ASP A 29 -16.11 -2.25 -4.47
N LYS A 30 -16.39 -1.26 -5.33
CA LYS A 30 -15.62 -0.01 -5.43
C LYS A 30 -15.64 0.83 -4.14
N GLU A 31 -16.59 0.60 -3.23
CA GLU A 31 -16.82 1.42 -2.04
C GLU A 31 -16.09 0.95 -0.79
N LEU A 32 -15.69 -0.33 -0.72
CA LEU A 32 -14.97 -0.90 0.43
C LEU A 32 -13.45 -0.91 0.23
N HIS A 33 -12.99 -0.68 -1.01
CA HIS A 33 -11.58 -0.81 -1.37
C HIS A 33 -10.78 0.47 -1.16
N GLY A 34 -9.69 0.35 -0.40
CA GLY A 34 -8.79 1.46 -0.06
C GLY A 34 -8.76 1.79 1.43
N TYR A 35 -9.76 1.37 2.22
CA TYR A 35 -9.75 1.60 3.67
C TYR A 35 -8.58 0.89 4.34
N GLY A 36 -8.32 -0.39 4.05
CA GLY A 36 -7.17 -1.10 4.65
C GLY A 36 -5.83 -0.41 4.37
N ILE A 37 -5.65 0.12 3.17
CA ILE A 37 -4.41 0.81 2.76
C ILE A 37 -4.31 2.21 3.36
N LYS A 38 -5.44 2.93 3.45
CA LYS A 38 -5.53 4.20 4.19
C LYS A 38 -5.26 4.00 5.69
N SER A 39 -5.79 2.94 6.28
CA SER A 39 -5.56 2.59 7.68
C SER A 39 -4.10 2.26 7.94
N ILE A 40 -3.45 1.45 7.08
CA ILE A 40 -2.02 1.16 7.20
C ILE A 40 -1.21 2.45 7.09
N ARG A 41 -1.46 3.28 6.07
CA ARG A 41 -0.79 4.59 5.91
C ARG A 41 -0.93 5.44 7.17
N HIS A 42 -2.15 5.61 7.68
CA HIS A 42 -2.41 6.41 8.87
C HIS A 42 -1.71 5.84 10.12
N MET A 43 -1.71 4.52 10.30
CA MET A 43 -1.00 3.88 11.42
C MET A 43 0.52 4.08 11.32
N VAL A 44 1.09 3.95 10.12
CA VAL A 44 2.53 4.11 9.89
C VAL A 44 2.95 5.57 10.09
N GLU A 45 2.19 6.52 9.54
CA GLU A 45 2.41 7.95 9.73
C GLU A 45 2.29 8.37 11.22
N SER A 46 1.40 7.72 12.00
CA SER A 46 1.23 8.02 13.43
C SER A 46 2.45 7.68 14.31
N VAL A 47 3.37 6.87 13.79
CA VAL A 47 4.62 6.49 14.46
C VAL A 47 5.85 7.04 13.74
N ASP A 48 5.69 8.15 13.00
CA ASP A 48 6.74 8.80 12.19
C ASP A 48 7.41 7.84 11.17
N GLY A 49 6.66 6.82 10.74
CA GLY A 49 7.07 5.89 9.70
C GLY A 49 6.67 6.36 8.30
N ASP A 50 7.17 5.64 7.30
CA ASP A 50 6.85 5.86 5.89
C ASP A 50 6.22 4.62 5.24
N PHE A 51 5.30 4.85 4.31
CA PHE A 51 4.55 3.81 3.63
C PHE A 51 4.38 4.12 2.14
N GLU A 52 4.95 3.23 1.31
CA GLU A 52 4.89 3.33 -0.14
C GLU A 52 4.25 2.08 -0.75
N ILE A 53 3.46 2.30 -1.80
CA ILE A 53 2.97 1.24 -2.68
C ILE A 53 3.44 1.54 -4.07
N HIS A 54 4.05 0.56 -4.72
CA HIS A 54 4.37 0.62 -6.13
C HIS A 54 4.00 -0.69 -6.81
N THR A 55 3.77 -0.60 -8.12
CA THR A 55 3.55 -1.77 -8.96
C THR A 55 4.59 -1.87 -10.06
N LYS A 56 4.99 -3.11 -10.35
CA LYS A 56 5.87 -3.43 -11.46
C LYS A 56 5.28 -4.63 -12.19
N GLU A 57 4.78 -4.40 -13.40
CA GLU A 57 4.10 -5.42 -14.21
C GLU A 57 2.91 -6.06 -13.48
N LYS A 58 3.09 -7.29 -12.96
CA LYS A 58 2.08 -8.06 -12.23
C LYS A 58 2.36 -8.11 -10.73
N TRP A 59 3.32 -7.34 -10.24
CA TRP A 59 3.67 -7.29 -8.82
C TRP A 59 3.12 -6.04 -8.16
N PHE A 60 2.37 -6.26 -7.09
CA PHE A 60 2.06 -5.28 -6.07
C PHE A 60 3.12 -5.37 -4.98
N VAL A 61 3.74 -4.25 -4.65
CA VAL A 61 4.72 -4.16 -3.57
C VAL A 61 4.31 -3.04 -2.63
N ALA A 62 4.31 -3.35 -1.33
CA ALA A 62 4.09 -2.41 -0.25
C ALA A 62 5.33 -2.41 0.65
N ASP A 63 5.90 -1.23 0.85
CA ASP A 63 7.03 -0.99 1.73
C ASP A 63 6.58 -0.18 2.93
N VAL A 64 6.94 -0.66 4.12
CA VAL A 64 6.68 0.00 5.40
C VAL A 64 8.03 0.20 6.10
N VAL A 65 8.32 1.43 6.50
CA VAL A 65 9.50 1.81 7.26
C VAL A 65 9.04 2.41 8.58
N ILE A 66 9.47 1.84 9.71
CA ILE A 66 9.09 2.30 11.05
C ILE A 66 10.35 2.56 11.88
N PRO A 67 10.48 3.74 12.53
CA PRO A 67 11.53 3.98 13.51
C PRO A 67 11.31 3.12 14.76
N LEU A 68 12.35 2.38 15.14
CA LEU A 68 12.41 1.67 16.41
C LEU A 68 13.08 2.58 17.43
N VAL A 69 12.26 3.09 18.36
CA VAL A 69 12.65 3.76 19.60
C VAL A 69 13.21 2.79 20.62
#